data_AF-A0A5T8GCL5-F1
#
_entry.id   AF-A0A5T8GCL5-F1
#
_cell.length_a   1.000
_cell.length_b   1.000
_cell.length_c   1.000
_cell.angle_alpha   90.00
_cell.angle_beta   90.00
_cell.angle_gamma   90.00
#
_symmetry.space_group_name_H-M   'P 1'
#
loop_
_entity.id
_entity.type
_entity.pdbx_description
1 polymer ?
#
loop_
_entity_poly.entity_id
_entity_poly.type
_entity_poly.pdbx_seq_one_letter_code
_entity_poly.pdbx_strand_id
1 'polypeptide(L)'
;MLRNISVRTCIILFMVCAFLLVDTLQIAFLHDLPILITCNIIYLISALLLWWYMTCYLVVPINTVKKSIEEVAAGNLSIHISEFGNNCAGRLIPGINSLSENISALVREI
;
A
#
# COMPACT_ATOMS: atom_id res chain seq x y z
N MET A 1 14.57 1.50 13.87
CA MET A 1 13.62 0.69 14.67
C MET A 1 12.23 1.34 14.64
N LEU A 2 11.55 1.34 13.49
CA LEU A 2 10.17 1.86 13.30
C LEU A 2 9.18 0.68 13.30
N ARG A 3 9.25 -0.11 14.38
CA ARG A 3 8.83 -1.51 14.39
C ARG A 3 7.33 -1.77 14.16
N ASN A 4 6.47 -0.75 14.24
CA ASN A 4 5.01 -0.87 14.10
C ASN A 4 4.34 0.30 13.36
N ILE A 5 5.07 1.11 12.59
CA ILE A 5 4.45 2.20 11.84
C ILE A 5 3.93 1.66 10.51
N SER A 6 2.60 1.69 10.35
CA SER A 6 1.93 1.41 9.08
C SER A 6 2.53 2.26 7.95
N VAL A 7 2.75 1.65 6.79
CA VAL A 7 3.23 2.35 5.59
C VAL A 7 2.37 3.58 5.28
N ARG A 8 1.06 3.51 5.55
CA ARG A 8 0.14 4.64 5.41
C ARG A 8 0.53 5.80 6.33
N THR A 9 0.78 5.54 7.61
CA THR A 9 1.18 6.56 8.59
C THR A 9 2.52 7.19 8.23
N CYS A 10 3.47 6.40 7.74
CA CYS A 10 4.77 6.91 7.29
C CYS A 10 4.61 7.88 6.10
N ILE A 11 3.79 7.52 5.11
CA ILE A 11 3.57 8.37 3.92
C ILE A 11 2.82 9.64 4.28
N ILE A 12 1.81 9.57 5.16
CA ILE A 12 1.10 10.77 5.64
C ILE A 12 2.06 11.71 6.36
N LEU A 13 2.91 11.18 7.24
CA LEU A 13 3.88 12.00 7.97
C LEU A 13 4.87 12.66 7.00
N PHE A 14 5.39 11.91 6.03
CA PHE A 14 6.25 12.44 4.97
C PHE A 14 5.56 13.56 4.17
N MET A 15 4.31 13.35 3.79
CA MET A 15 3.49 14.35 3.09
C MET A 15 3.36 15.61 3.94
N VAL A 16 2.91 15.50 5.19
CA VAL A 16 2.76 16.66 6.09
C VAL A 16 4.09 17.42 6.26
N CYS A 17 5.21 16.71 6.44
CA CYS A 17 6.52 17.35 6.50
C CYS A 17 6.88 18.09 5.21
N ALA A 18 6.63 17.48 4.04
CA ALA A 18 6.88 18.11 2.75
C ALA A 18 5.99 19.34 2.54
N PHE A 19 4.72 19.26 2.94
CA PHE A 19 3.77 20.37 2.90
C PHE A 19 4.28 21.58 3.70
N LEU A 20 4.63 21.36 4.97
CA LEU A 20 5.14 22.43 5.84
C LEU A 20 6.44 23.06 5.29
N LEU A 21 7.34 22.24 4.73
CA LEU A 21 8.58 22.73 4.12
C LEU A 21 8.29 23.61 2.89
N VAL A 22 7.43 23.15 1.99
CA VAL A 22 7.07 23.89 0.77
C VAL A 22 6.36 25.19 1.12
N ASP A 23 5.37 25.16 2.02
CA ASP A 23 4.64 26.35 2.44
C ASP A 23 5.54 27.37 3.13
N THR A 24 6.45 26.93 4.02
CA THR A 24 7.40 27.83 4.68
C THR A 24 8.32 28.51 3.66
N LEU A 25 8.80 27.75 2.67
CA LEU A 25 9.65 28.28 1.61
C LEU A 25 8.90 29.24 0.69
N GLN A 26 7.63 28.95 0.40
CA GLN A 26 6.77 29.77 -0.44
C GLN A 26 6.41 31.10 0.24
N ILE A 27 6.13 31.08 1.55
CA ILE A 27 5.92 32.29 2.36
C ILE A 27 7.20 33.13 2.40
N ALA A 28 8.37 32.50 2.55
CA ALA A 28 9.65 33.21 2.62
C ALA A 28 10.05 33.91 1.30
N PHE A 29 9.74 33.30 0.14
CA PHE A 29 10.19 33.81 -1.17
C PHE A 29 9.13 34.56 -1.97
N LEU A 30 7.89 34.07 -2.02
CA LEU A 30 6.90 34.54 -3.01
C LEU A 30 5.99 35.65 -2.48
N HIS A 31 5.71 35.70 -1.17
CA HIS A 31 4.79 36.66 -0.52
C HIS A 31 3.44 36.90 -1.25
N ASP A 32 3.05 36.03 -2.17
CA ASP A 32 1.88 36.19 -3.03
C ASP A 32 0.81 35.14 -2.68
N LEU A 33 -0.31 35.61 -2.13
CA LEU A 33 -1.41 34.79 -1.61
C LEU A 33 -2.11 33.91 -2.68
N PRO A 34 -2.49 34.40 -3.87
CA PRO A 34 -3.09 33.55 -4.91
C PRO A 34 -2.23 32.36 -5.34
N ILE A 35 -0.90 32.54 -5.41
CA ILE A 35 0.02 31.44 -5.77
C ILE A 35 0.08 30.40 -4.64
N LEU A 36 0.11 30.86 -3.38
CA LEU A 36 0.07 29.97 -2.20
C LEU A 36 -1.20 29.10 -2.19
N ILE A 37 -2.37 29.71 -2.43
CA ILE A 37 -3.66 29.01 -2.46
C ILE A 37 -3.67 27.96 -3.59
N THR A 38 -3.19 28.32 -4.78
CA THR A 38 -3.18 27.42 -5.94
C THR A 38 -2.28 26.20 -5.70
N CYS A 39 -1.08 26.40 -5.16
CA CYS A 39 -0.17 25.32 -4.80
C CYS A 39 -0.77 24.39 -3.72
N ASN A 40 -1.44 24.96 -2.72
CA ASN A 40 -2.14 24.22 -1.67
C ASN A 40 -3.26 23.32 -2.23
N ILE A 41 -4.04 23.80 -3.19
CA ILE A 41 -5.08 23.00 -3.85
C ILE A 41 -4.47 21.83 -4.62
N ILE A 42 -3.42 22.07 -5.41
CA ILE A 42 -2.71 21.03 -6.16
C ILE A 42 -2.15 19.97 -5.20
N TYR A 43 -1.57 20.42 -4.10
CA TYR A 43 -1.04 19.56 -3.06
C TYR A 43 -2.13 18.66 -2.44
N LEU A 44 -3.28 19.25 -2.08
CA LEU A 44 -4.41 18.51 -1.52
C LEU A 44 -4.93 17.42 -2.48
N ILE A 45 -5.09 17.76 -3.77
CA ILE A 45 -5.51 16.80 -4.79
C ILE A 45 -4.48 15.67 -4.90
N SER A 46 -3.19 16.00 -4.95
CA SER A 46 -2.11 15.01 -5.01
C SER A 46 -2.10 14.08 -3.80
N ALA A 47 -2.34 14.62 -2.60
CA ALA A 47 -2.43 13.84 -1.37
C ALA A 47 -3.63 12.86 -1.39
N LEU A 48 -4.79 13.29 -1.91
CA LEU A 48 -5.97 12.43 -2.05
C LEU A 48 -5.73 11.29 -3.06
N LEU A 49 -5.14 11.60 -4.22
CA LEU A 49 -4.79 10.58 -5.22
C LEU A 49 -3.81 9.55 -4.64
N LEU A 50 -2.79 10.01 -3.90
CA LEU A 50 -1.83 9.14 -3.26
C LEU A 50 -2.47 8.25 -2.20
N TRP A 51 -3.36 8.81 -1.38
CA TRP A 51 -4.13 8.04 -0.40
C TRP A 51 -4.95 6.93 -1.06
N TRP A 52 -5.66 7.26 -2.14
CA TRP A 52 -6.44 6.30 -2.91
C TRP A 52 -5.55 5.19 -3.47
N TYR A 53 -4.44 5.57 -4.10
CA TYR A 53 -3.46 4.64 -4.64
C TYR A 53 -2.95 3.66 -3.58
N MET A 54 -2.50 4.17 -2.43
CA MET A 54 -2.00 3.32 -1.33
C MET A 54 -3.07 2.37 -0.79
N THR A 55 -4.33 2.81 -0.74
CA THR A 55 -5.44 1.99 -0.25
C THR A 55 -5.73 0.84 -1.21
N CYS A 56 -5.92 1.14 -2.50
CA CYS A 56 -6.29 0.15 -3.51
C CYS A 56 -5.14 -0.79 -3.88
N TYR A 57 -3.90 -0.28 -3.97
CA TYR A 57 -2.77 -1.05 -4.51
C TYR A 57 -1.82 -1.61 -3.46
N LEU A 58 -1.88 -1.15 -2.20
CA LEU A 58 -1.04 -1.68 -1.12
C LEU A 58 -1.87 -2.38 -0.04
N VAL A 59 -2.85 -1.69 0.55
CA VAL A 59 -3.58 -2.21 1.72
C VAL A 59 -4.50 -3.38 1.36
N VAL A 60 -5.32 -3.22 0.32
CA VAL A 60 -6.25 -4.27 -0.13
C VAL A 60 -5.51 -5.57 -0.51
N PRO A 61 -4.53 -5.58 -1.44
CA PRO A 61 -3.86 -6.82 -1.84
C PRO A 61 -3.06 -7.46 -0.70
N ILE A 62 -2.42 -6.68 0.17
CA ILE A 62 -1.70 -7.25 1.34
C ILE A 62 -2.67 -7.95 2.29
N ASN A 63 -3.85 -7.38 2.54
CA ASN A 63 -4.85 -8.01 3.39
C ASN A 63 -5.44 -9.27 2.76
N THR A 64 -5.66 -9.26 1.44
CA THR A 64 -6.06 -10.46 0.69
C THR A 64 -5.03 -11.57 0.82
N VAL A 65 -3.74 -11.23 0.62
CA VAL A 65 -2.62 -12.15 0.81
C VAL A 65 -2.58 -12.74 2.22
N LYS A 66 -2.70 -11.89 3.27
CA LYS A 66 -2.72 -12.34 4.67
C LYS A 66 -3.85 -13.33 4.93
N LYS A 67 -5.06 -13.01 4.45
CA LYS A 67 -6.25 -13.86 4.65
C LYS A 67 -6.07 -15.22 3.98
N SER A 68 -5.53 -15.25 2.77
CA SER A 68 -5.31 -16.53 2.07
C SER A 68 -4.25 -17.41 2.72
N ILE A 69 -3.20 -16.83 3.33
CA ILE A 69 -2.24 -17.60 4.13
C ILE A 69 -2.93 -18.20 5.37
N GLU A 70 -3.78 -17.44 6.05
CA GLU A 70 -4.54 -17.92 7.22
C GLU A 70 -5.50 -19.07 6.84
N GLU A 71 -6.15 -18.99 5.69
CA GLU A 71 -7.05 -20.04 5.22
C GLU A 71 -6.31 -21.30 4.74
N VAL A 72 -5.15 -21.16 4.09
CA VAL A 72 -4.26 -22.30 3.76
C VAL A 72 -3.75 -22.98 5.04
N ALA A 73 -3.34 -22.21 6.05
CA ALA A 73 -2.92 -22.74 7.35
C ALA A 73 -4.06 -23.44 8.10
N ALA A 74 -5.32 -23.05 7.85
CA ALA A 74 -6.51 -23.70 8.40
C ALA A 74 -6.94 -24.97 7.63
N GLY A 75 -6.19 -25.39 6.60
CA GLY A 75 -6.45 -26.61 5.84
C GLY A 75 -7.41 -26.44 4.65
N ASN A 76 -7.72 -25.20 4.24
CA ASN A 76 -8.44 -24.95 3.00
C ASN A 76 -7.45 -24.71 1.84
N LEU A 77 -7.13 -25.76 1.09
CA LEU A 77 -6.14 -25.70 0.00
C LEU A 77 -6.75 -25.41 -1.38
N SER A 78 -8.06 -25.18 -1.46
CA SER A 78 -8.77 -24.86 -2.71
C SER A 78 -8.71 -23.37 -3.09
N ILE A 79 -7.98 -22.56 -2.32
CA ILE A 79 -7.99 -21.11 -2.47
C ILE A 79 -7.00 -20.70 -3.54
N HIS A 80 -7.53 -20.15 -4.63
CA HIS A 80 -6.75 -19.55 -5.69
C HIS A 80 -6.90 -18.02 -5.61
N ILE A 81 -5.80 -17.33 -5.35
CA ILE A 81 -5.78 -15.87 -5.33
C ILE A 81 -5.55 -15.39 -6.76
N SER A 82 -6.47 -14.56 -7.26
CA SER A 82 -6.30 -13.91 -8.57
C SER A 82 -5.07 -13.01 -8.57
N GLU A 83 -4.24 -13.11 -9.61
CA GLU A 83 -3.04 -12.28 -9.74
C GLU A 83 -3.40 -10.79 -9.80
N PHE A 84 -2.72 -9.99 -9.00
CA PHE A 84 -2.95 -8.55 -8.90
C PHE A 84 -1.68 -7.76 -9.17
N GLY A 85 -1.57 -7.20 -10.38
CA GLY A 85 -0.53 -6.25 -10.75
C GLY A 85 0.92 -6.78 -10.67
N ASN A 86 1.88 -5.99 -11.16
CA ASN A 86 3.31 -6.33 -11.09
C ASN A 86 4.06 -5.55 -9.99
N ASN A 87 3.35 -5.16 -8.93
CA ASN A 87 3.97 -4.50 -7.77
C ASN A 87 4.49 -5.55 -6.77
N CYS A 88 5.22 -5.11 -5.74
CA CYS A 88 5.82 -6.03 -4.78
C CYS A 88 4.77 -6.94 -4.10
N ALA A 89 3.58 -6.43 -3.78
CA ALA A 89 2.50 -7.24 -3.20
C ALA A 89 1.91 -8.24 -4.21
N GLY A 90 1.75 -7.83 -5.46
CA GLY A 90 1.29 -8.68 -6.56
C GLY A 90 2.21 -9.87 -6.82
N ARG A 91 3.53 -9.64 -6.76
CA ARG A 91 4.54 -10.69 -6.94
C ARG A 91 4.57 -11.74 -5.82
N LEU A 92 3.96 -11.49 -4.67
CA LEU A 92 3.83 -12.49 -3.60
C LEU A 92 2.72 -13.53 -3.89
N ILE A 93 1.71 -13.16 -4.66
CA ILE A 93 0.54 -13.99 -4.96
C ILE A 93 0.91 -15.33 -5.62
N PRO A 94 1.70 -15.38 -6.71
CA PRO A 94 2.06 -16.65 -7.35
C PRO A 94 2.85 -17.58 -6.43
N GLY A 95 3.67 -17.03 -5.53
CA GLY A 95 4.40 -17.82 -4.53
C GLY A 95 3.47 -18.52 -3.53
N ILE A 96 2.38 -17.87 -3.13
CA ILE A 96 1.39 -18.45 -2.21
C ILE A 96 0.54 -19.53 -2.91
N ASN A 97 0.12 -19.28 -4.15
CA ASN A 97 -0.62 -20.28 -4.94
C ASN A 97 0.23 -21.56 -5.12
N SER A 98 1.52 -21.41 -5.46
CA SER A 98 2.43 -22.56 -5.58
C SER A 98 2.62 -23.30 -4.24
N LEU A 99 2.72 -22.58 -3.11
CA LEU A 99 2.81 -23.20 -1.79
C LEU A 99 1.57 -24.02 -1.45
N SER A 100 0.36 -23.48 -1.72
CA SER A 100 -0.90 -24.19 -1.50
C SER A 100 -1.01 -25.45 -2.36
N GLU A 101 -0.65 -25.36 -3.65
CA GLU A 101 -0.67 -26.52 -4.55
C GLU A 101 0.29 -27.62 -4.09
N ASN A 102 1.51 -27.26 -3.67
CA ASN A 102 2.50 -28.22 -3.18
C ASN A 102 2.06 -28.93 -1.90
N ILE A 103 1.46 -28.20 -0.95
CA ILE A 103 0.94 -28.83 0.29
C ILE A 103 -0.26 -29.74 -0.02
N SER A 104 -1.13 -29.34 -0.96
CA SER A 104 -2.28 -30.14 -1.38
C SER A 104 -1.85 -31.46 -2.04
N ALA A 105 -0.82 -31.39 -2.89
CA ALA A 105 -0.22 -32.57 -3.49
C ALA A 105 0.38 -33.50 -2.42
N LEU A 106 1.13 -32.94 -1.46
CA LEU A 106 1.75 -33.71 -0.37
C LEU A 106 0.72 -34.42 0.52
N VAL A 107 -0.38 -33.75 0.89
CA VAL A 107 -1.46 -34.35 1.69
C VAL A 107 -2.18 -35.46 0.91
N ARG A 108 -2.29 -35.32 -0.41
CA ARG A 108 -2.94 -36.32 -1.27
C ARG A 108 -2.10 -37.58 -1.49
N GLU A 109 -0.79 -37.51 -1.28
CA GLU A 109 0.13 -38.65 -1.38
C GLU A 109 0.23 -39.50 -0.10
N ILE A 110 -0.32 -39.03 1.03
CA ILE A 110 -0.37 -39.73 2.32
C ILE A 110 -1.70 -40.47 2.48
#